data_AF-A0A169YFP2-F1
#
_entry.id   AF-A0A169YFP2-F1
#
_cell.length_a   1.000
_cell.length_b   1.000
_cell.length_c   1.000
_cell.angle_alpha   90.00
_cell.angle_beta   90.00
_cell.angle_gamma   90.00
#
_symmetry.space_group_name_H-M   'P 1'
#
loop_
_entity.id
_entity.type
_entity.pdbx_description
1 polymer ?
#
loop_
_entity_poly.entity_id
_entity_poly.type
_entity_poly.pdbx_seq_one_letter_code
_entity_poly.pdbx_strand_id
1 'polypeptide(L)'
;MEELATPPTAYTSINGSKLRIAKGGKMVPLHTVLEIKTRTMRKPLAIRDVAPQLWISQTPNLVRAHHNYGEFDKAQTENVAAQIEEWENENEPALEKLGWLIKQITAIAKDCGGQAKVEYDPQGNRLVVSPDCGKRMLPADLYSKWNIESSYREPETAIIEHGGAEFTAEVKETRN
;
A
#
# COMPACT_ATOMS: atom_id res chain seq x y z
N MET A 1 24.97 -20.68 -9.88
CA MET A 1 24.11 -21.51 -10.74
C MET A 1 22.70 -20.99 -10.51
N GLU A 2 22.19 -20.20 -11.45
CA GLU A 2 20.87 -19.57 -11.32
C GLU A 2 19.82 -20.61 -11.72
N GLU A 3 18.98 -20.99 -10.77
CA GLU A 3 17.90 -21.96 -10.98
C GLU A 3 16.82 -21.27 -11.83
N LEU A 4 16.81 -21.57 -13.14
CA LEU A 4 15.76 -21.10 -14.05
C LEU A 4 14.41 -21.65 -13.55
N ALA A 5 13.52 -20.75 -13.14
CA ALA A 5 12.21 -21.12 -12.61
C ALA A 5 11.46 -22.03 -13.59
N THR A 6 11.16 -23.25 -13.15
CA THR A 6 10.30 -24.18 -13.91
C THR A 6 8.90 -23.56 -14.08
N PRO A 7 8.31 -23.63 -15.29
CA PRO A 7 6.97 -23.09 -15.50
C PRO A 7 5.97 -23.79 -14.56
N PRO A 8 5.03 -23.04 -13.93
CA PRO A 8 4.11 -23.63 -12.99
C PRO A 8 3.24 -24.71 -13.63
N THR A 9 3.31 -25.92 -13.10
CA THR A 9 2.64 -27.10 -13.66
C THR A 9 1.13 -27.13 -13.38
N ALA A 10 0.66 -26.32 -12.42
CA ALA A 10 -0.74 -26.28 -12.00
C ALA A 10 -1.36 -24.90 -12.27
N TYR A 11 -2.49 -24.90 -12.98
CA TYR A 11 -3.28 -23.71 -13.26
C TYR A 11 -4.70 -23.89 -12.74
N THR A 12 -5.22 -22.88 -12.06
CA THR A 12 -6.65 -22.77 -11.77
C THR A 12 -7.32 -22.14 -12.97
N SER A 13 -8.30 -22.84 -13.55
CA SER A 13 -9.17 -22.31 -14.59
C SER A 13 -10.41 -21.71 -13.93
N ILE A 14 -10.85 -20.54 -14.42
CA ILE A 14 -12.12 -19.95 -13.99
C ILE A 14 -13.18 -20.34 -15.03
N ASN A 15 -14.27 -20.97 -14.58
CA ASN A 15 -15.36 -21.39 -15.47
C ASN A 15 -15.90 -20.21 -16.29
N GLY A 16 -15.92 -20.37 -17.62
CA GLY A 16 -16.36 -19.31 -18.55
C GLY A 16 -15.28 -18.27 -18.91
N SER A 17 -14.04 -18.41 -18.41
CA SER A 17 -12.92 -17.53 -18.74
C SER A 17 -11.81 -18.26 -19.50
N LYS A 18 -11.08 -17.53 -20.36
CA LYS A 18 -9.81 -17.99 -20.94
C LYS A 18 -8.61 -17.72 -20.02
N LEU A 19 -8.82 -17.05 -18.87
CA LEU A 19 -7.77 -16.73 -17.90
C LEU A 19 -7.32 -18.00 -17.17
N ARG A 20 -5.99 -18.22 -17.17
CA ARG A 20 -5.33 -19.30 -16.43
C ARG A 20 -4.50 -18.67 -15.32
N ILE A 21 -4.83 -18.98 -14.07
CA ILE A 21 -4.10 -18.46 -12.92
C ILE A 21 -3.12 -19.52 -12.46
N ALA A 22 -1.83 -19.19 -12.41
CA ALA A 22 -0.82 -19.99 -11.73
C ALA A 22 -0.32 -19.23 -10.50
N LYS A 23 -0.16 -19.94 -9.39
CA LYS A 23 0.64 -19.42 -8.28
C LYS A 23 2.10 -19.55 -8.66
N GLY A 24 2.83 -18.45 -8.64
CA GLY A 24 4.25 -18.38 -8.95
C GLY A 24 4.92 -17.25 -8.19
N GLY A 25 6.25 -17.22 -8.25
CA GLY A 25 7.08 -16.26 -7.51
C GLY A 25 7.39 -16.71 -6.08
N LYS A 26 8.25 -15.93 -5.42
CA LYS A 26 8.62 -16.08 -4.00
C LYS A 26 8.51 -14.73 -3.31
N MET A 27 8.20 -14.76 -2.02
CA MET A 27 8.24 -13.55 -1.21
C MET A 27 9.68 -13.04 -1.13
N VAL A 28 9.87 -11.76 -1.46
CA VAL A 28 11.16 -11.07 -1.34
C VAL A 28 11.12 -10.21 -0.08
N PRO A 29 12.03 -10.39 0.89
CA PRO A 29 12.07 -9.54 2.06
C PRO A 29 12.31 -8.08 1.66
N LEU A 30 11.51 -7.15 2.17
CA LEU A 30 11.57 -5.73 1.78
C LEU A 30 12.95 -5.09 2.01
N HIS A 31 13.67 -5.52 3.05
CA HIS A 31 15.05 -5.09 3.34
C HIS A 31 16.08 -5.54 2.30
N THR A 32 15.69 -6.36 1.31
CA THR A 32 16.55 -6.77 0.18
C THR A 32 16.18 -6.04 -1.12
N VAL A 33 15.11 -5.24 -1.11
CA VAL A 33 14.69 -4.43 -2.25
C VAL A 33 15.52 -3.15 -2.30
N LEU A 34 15.89 -2.73 -3.52
CA LEU A 34 16.62 -1.50 -3.79
C LEU A 34 15.73 -0.54 -4.60
N GLU A 35 15.67 0.73 -4.19
CA GLU A 35 15.20 1.82 -5.04
C GLU A 35 16.40 2.45 -5.74
N ILE A 36 16.43 2.51 -7.07
CA ILE A 36 17.54 3.12 -7.82
C ILE A 36 17.11 4.48 -8.34
N LYS A 37 17.86 5.53 -7.99
CA LYS A 37 17.65 6.89 -8.47
C LYS A 37 18.91 7.48 -9.08
N THR A 38 18.74 8.13 -10.22
CA THR A 38 19.78 8.88 -10.91
C THR A 38 19.47 10.37 -10.87
N ARG A 39 20.50 11.22 -10.69
CA ARG A 39 20.31 12.67 -10.71
C ARG A 39 21.55 13.40 -11.22
N THR A 40 21.40 14.60 -11.78
CA THR A 40 22.58 15.41 -12.12
C THR A 40 23.33 15.83 -10.85
N MET A 41 24.67 15.82 -10.88
CA MET A 41 25.51 16.33 -9.78
C MET A 41 25.16 17.80 -9.41
N ARG A 42 24.66 18.58 -10.37
CA ARG A 42 24.30 20.00 -10.17
C ARG A 42 23.08 20.21 -9.27
N LYS A 43 22.26 19.18 -9.10
CA LYS A 43 21.05 19.21 -8.28
C LYS A 43 20.92 17.87 -7.56
N PRO A 44 21.71 17.65 -6.49
CA PRO A 44 21.70 16.41 -5.74
C PRO A 44 20.29 16.03 -5.27
N LEU A 45 20.00 14.74 -5.20
CA LEU A 45 18.68 14.23 -4.81
C LEU A 45 18.56 14.19 -3.28
N ALA A 46 17.76 15.09 -2.71
CA ALA A 46 17.50 15.09 -1.27
C ALA A 46 16.58 13.93 -0.88
N ILE A 47 16.75 13.40 0.34
CA ILE A 47 15.87 12.34 0.85
C ILE A 47 14.41 12.79 0.87
N ARG A 48 14.13 14.02 1.29
CA ARG A 48 12.77 14.57 1.31
C ARG A 48 12.05 14.52 -0.04
N ASP A 49 12.78 14.55 -1.15
CA ASP A 49 12.20 14.45 -2.50
C ASP A 49 11.74 13.04 -2.88
N VAL A 50 12.24 12.01 -2.19
CA VAL A 50 11.95 10.59 -2.46
C VAL A 50 11.33 9.85 -1.29
N ALA A 51 11.41 10.41 -0.08
CA ALA A 51 10.88 9.83 1.15
C ALA A 51 9.41 9.40 1.05
N PRO A 52 8.47 10.16 0.44
CA PRO A 52 7.10 9.68 0.29
C PRO A 52 6.99 8.35 -0.47
N GLN A 53 7.80 8.19 -1.52
CA GLN A 53 7.83 6.96 -2.32
C GLN A 53 8.47 5.82 -1.53
N LEU A 54 9.60 6.07 -0.88
CA LEU A 54 10.32 5.06 -0.09
C LEU A 54 9.50 4.59 1.12
N TRP A 55 8.76 5.51 1.74
CA TRP A 55 7.85 5.23 2.84
C TRP A 55 6.69 4.34 2.38
N ILE A 56 5.96 4.71 1.31
CA ILE A 56 4.82 3.91 0.86
C ILE A 56 5.25 2.52 0.34
N SER A 57 6.43 2.42 -0.27
CA SER A 57 6.98 1.15 -0.75
C SER A 57 7.74 0.36 0.32
N GLN A 58 7.91 0.91 1.51
CA GLN A 58 8.66 0.31 2.62
C GLN A 58 10.05 -0.17 2.18
N THR A 59 10.75 0.66 1.41
CA THR A 59 12.05 0.33 0.78
C THR A 59 13.18 1.13 1.42
N PRO A 60 13.92 0.55 2.39
CA PRO A 60 14.93 1.30 3.15
C PRO A 60 16.27 1.44 2.42
N ASN A 61 16.53 0.65 1.37
CA ASN A 61 17.80 0.73 0.64
C ASN A 61 17.65 1.58 -0.62
N LEU A 62 18.28 2.74 -0.60
CA LEU A 62 18.31 3.66 -1.72
C LEU A 62 19.68 3.60 -2.40
N VAL A 63 19.69 3.39 -3.71
CA VAL A 63 20.88 3.49 -4.55
C VAL A 63 20.84 4.81 -5.29
N ARG A 64 21.78 5.71 -4.98
CA ARG A 64 21.93 6.98 -5.70
C ARG A 64 23.16 6.96 -6.60
N ALA A 65 22.97 7.38 -7.84
CA ALA A 65 24.05 7.69 -8.77
C ALA A 65 23.88 9.11 -9.29
N HIS A 66 24.91 9.95 -9.12
CA HIS A 66 24.93 11.28 -9.69
C HIS A 66 25.67 11.28 -11.02
N HIS A 67 25.23 12.09 -11.98
CA HIS A 67 25.89 12.21 -13.27
C HIS A 67 26.33 13.64 -13.61
N ASN A 68 27.43 13.75 -14.33
CA ASN A 68 27.89 14.97 -14.97
C ASN A 68 27.89 14.76 -16.48
N TYR A 69 26.99 15.44 -17.19
CA TYR A 69 26.82 15.30 -18.64
C TYR A 69 26.61 13.87 -19.18
N GLY A 70 26.10 12.97 -18.34
CA GLY A 70 25.77 11.58 -18.71
C GLY A 70 26.80 10.56 -18.26
N GLU A 71 27.94 11.01 -17.73
CA GLU A 71 28.91 10.17 -17.02
C GLU A 71 28.50 10.07 -15.55
N PHE A 72 28.33 8.84 -15.06
CA PHE A 72 27.87 8.56 -13.71
C PHE A 72 29.03 8.31 -12.75
N ASP A 73 28.95 8.91 -11.57
CA ASP A 73 29.79 8.52 -10.44
C ASP A 73 29.42 7.11 -9.97
N LYS A 74 30.31 6.52 -9.18
CA LYS A 74 30.05 5.24 -8.53
C LYS A 74 28.77 5.32 -7.68
N ALA A 75 27.79 4.49 -8.02
CA ALA A 75 26.56 4.38 -7.26
C ALA A 75 26.84 3.93 -5.82
N GLN A 76 26.15 4.56 -4.87
CA GLN A 76 26.22 4.20 -3.45
C GLN A 76 24.89 3.60 -3.01
N THR A 77 24.95 2.51 -2.26
CA THR A 77 23.78 1.94 -1.58
C THR A 77 23.75 2.48 -0.16
N GLU A 78 22.63 3.10 0.19
CA GLU A 78 22.43 3.79 1.45
C GLU A 78 21.22 3.19 2.15
N ASN A 79 21.39 2.76 3.40
CA ASN A 79 20.24 2.44 4.24
C ASN A 79 19.69 3.74 4.83
N VAL A 80 18.50 4.11 4.40
CA VAL A 80 17.86 5.40 4.72
C VAL A 80 16.66 5.23 5.66
N ALA A 81 16.53 4.09 6.34
CA ALA A 81 15.40 3.79 7.22
C ALA A 81 15.15 4.88 8.29
N ALA A 82 16.21 5.32 8.98
CA ALA A 82 16.10 6.38 9.98
C ALA A 82 15.62 7.72 9.40
N GLN A 83 15.98 8.02 8.15
CA GLN A 83 15.58 9.26 7.49
C GLN A 83 14.11 9.18 6.99
N ILE A 84 13.64 7.98 6.65
CA ILE A 84 12.23 7.73 6.36
C ILE A 84 11.40 7.90 7.63
N GLU A 85 11.85 7.36 8.76
CA GLU A 85 11.20 7.52 10.07
C GLU A 85 11.15 8.98 10.52
N GLU A 86 12.25 9.72 10.37
CA GLU A 86 12.27 11.17 10.63
C GLU A 86 11.26 11.91 9.73
N TRP A 87 11.25 11.60 8.43
CA TRP A 87 10.28 12.19 7.49
C TRP A 87 8.83 11.82 7.86
N GLU A 88 8.56 10.59 8.28
CA GLU A 88 7.23 10.16 8.72
C GLU A 88 6.75 10.98 9.92
N ASN A 89 7.60 11.13 10.95
CA ASN A 89 7.30 11.93 12.14
C ASN A 89 7.05 13.41 11.76
N GLU A 90 7.84 13.98 10.85
CA GLU A 90 7.62 15.35 10.34
C GLU A 90 6.29 15.50 9.56
N ASN A 91 5.75 14.41 9.01
CA ASN A 91 4.57 14.41 8.13
C ASN A 91 3.35 13.71 8.73
N GLU A 92 3.38 13.34 10.01
CA GLU A 92 2.33 12.60 10.71
C GLU A 92 0.91 13.17 10.44
N PRO A 93 0.64 14.49 10.59
CA PRO A 93 -0.70 15.01 10.34
C PRO A 93 -1.19 14.83 8.89
N ALA A 94 -0.27 14.87 7.92
CA ALA A 94 -0.60 14.63 6.52
C ALA A 94 -0.88 13.15 6.24
N LEU A 95 -0.14 12.25 6.90
CA LEU A 95 -0.32 10.80 6.81
C LEU A 95 -1.63 10.34 7.48
N GLU A 96 -2.00 10.92 8.63
CA GLU A 96 -3.30 10.71 9.26
C GLU A 96 -4.44 11.12 8.33
N LYS A 97 -4.33 12.30 7.71
CA LYS A 97 -5.29 12.78 6.72
C LYS A 97 -5.36 11.86 5.51
N LEU A 98 -4.23 11.35 5.03
CA LEU A 98 -4.19 10.38 3.93
C LEU A 98 -4.94 9.09 4.30
N GLY A 99 -4.68 8.54 5.49
CA GLY A 99 -5.38 7.35 6.00
C GLY A 99 -6.89 7.58 6.13
N TRP A 100 -7.30 8.75 6.63
CA TRP A 100 -8.71 9.15 6.68
C TRP A 100 -9.33 9.26 5.28
N LEU A 101 -8.66 9.93 4.34
CA LEU A 101 -9.13 10.10 2.96
C LEU A 101 -9.30 8.76 2.25
N ILE A 102 -8.35 7.83 2.37
CA ILE A 102 -8.46 6.49 1.78
C ILE A 102 -9.70 5.75 2.31
N LYS A 103 -9.98 5.85 3.62
CA LYS A 103 -11.20 5.27 4.23
C LYS A 103 -12.47 5.89 3.65
N GLN A 104 -12.53 7.22 3.53
CA GLN A 104 -13.69 7.92 2.98
C GLN A 104 -13.92 7.57 1.51
N ILE A 105 -12.88 7.60 0.68
CA ILE A 105 -12.94 7.23 -0.74
C ILE A 105 -13.46 5.79 -0.88
N THR A 106 -12.94 4.88 -0.06
CA THR A 106 -13.36 3.46 -0.09
C THR A 106 -14.83 3.29 0.28
N ALA A 107 -15.32 4.01 1.30
CA ALA A 107 -16.73 3.98 1.70
C ALA A 107 -17.64 4.49 0.57
N ILE A 108 -17.34 5.67 0.02
CA ILE A 108 -18.12 6.26 -1.08
C ILE A 108 -18.09 5.35 -2.32
N ALA A 109 -16.94 4.76 -2.65
CA ALA A 109 -16.84 3.85 -3.78
C ALA A 109 -17.71 2.59 -3.62
N LYS A 110 -17.85 2.07 -2.39
CA LYS A 110 -18.77 0.96 -2.09
C LYS A 110 -20.23 1.38 -2.30
N ASP A 111 -20.61 2.57 -1.82
CA ASP A 111 -21.96 3.11 -2.00
C ASP A 111 -22.28 3.40 -3.47
N CYS A 112 -21.27 3.68 -4.29
CA CYS A 112 -21.39 3.85 -5.74
C CYS A 112 -21.41 2.52 -6.54
N GLY A 113 -21.57 1.37 -5.89
CA GLY A 113 -21.59 0.06 -6.56
C GLY A 113 -20.21 -0.52 -6.85
N GLY A 114 -19.19 -0.08 -6.12
CA GLY A 114 -17.80 -0.58 -6.22
C GLY A 114 -16.92 0.19 -7.20
N GLN A 115 -17.38 1.31 -7.75
CA GLN A 115 -16.63 2.14 -8.68
C GLN A 115 -16.91 3.63 -8.43
N ALA A 116 -15.84 4.43 -8.36
CA ALA A 116 -15.94 5.88 -8.24
C ALA A 116 -14.76 6.57 -8.92
N LYS A 117 -15.00 7.77 -9.44
CA LYS A 117 -13.96 8.68 -9.92
C LYS A 117 -13.54 9.60 -8.77
N VAL A 118 -12.24 9.71 -8.55
CA VAL A 118 -11.63 10.62 -7.57
C VAL A 118 -10.88 11.73 -8.32
N GLU A 119 -11.16 12.98 -7.98
CA GLU A 119 -10.56 14.15 -8.60
C GLU A 119 -10.17 15.18 -7.54
N TYR A 120 -9.01 15.82 -7.69
CA TYR A 120 -8.59 16.92 -6.83
C TYR A 120 -8.87 18.25 -7.53
N ASP A 121 -9.73 19.08 -6.95
CA ASP A 121 -10.04 20.45 -7.40
C ASP A 121 -9.06 21.41 -6.69
N PRO A 122 -8.03 21.93 -7.38
CA PRO A 122 -7.06 22.83 -6.77
C PRO A 122 -7.63 24.21 -6.45
N GLN A 123 -8.69 24.66 -7.14
CA GLN A 123 -9.33 25.96 -6.89
C GLN A 123 -10.15 25.91 -5.61
N GLY A 124 -10.86 24.81 -5.40
CA GLY A 124 -11.64 24.56 -4.18
C GLY A 124 -10.86 23.93 -3.05
N ASN A 125 -9.60 23.53 -3.26
CA ASN A 125 -8.79 22.73 -2.34
C ASN A 125 -9.56 21.54 -1.74
N ARG A 126 -10.24 20.78 -2.61
CA ARG A 126 -11.11 19.68 -2.20
C ARG A 126 -10.93 18.45 -3.07
N LEU A 127 -11.21 17.30 -2.47
CA LEU A 127 -11.31 16.04 -3.18
C LEU A 127 -12.76 15.79 -3.53
N VAL A 128 -13.04 15.56 -4.81
CA VAL A 128 -14.37 15.22 -5.33
C VAL A 128 -14.38 13.73 -5.65
N VAL A 129 -15.30 13.00 -5.02
CA VAL A 129 -15.56 11.59 -5.30
C VAL A 129 -16.95 11.50 -5.91
N SER A 130 -17.06 10.90 -7.09
CA SER A 130 -18.32 10.80 -7.84
C SER A 130 -18.53 9.39 -8.36
N PRO A 131 -19.79 8.93 -8.52
CA PRO A 131 -20.07 7.65 -9.17
C PRO A 131 -19.45 7.63 -10.57
N ASP A 132 -18.83 6.52 -10.93
CA ASP A 132 -18.28 6.33 -12.27
C ASP A 132 -18.98 5.13 -12.93
N CYS A 133 -19.64 5.39 -14.05
CA CYS A 133 -20.28 4.39 -14.90
C CYS A 133 -19.39 3.93 -16.06
N GLY A 134 -18.09 4.25 -15.99
CA GLY A 134 -17.07 3.86 -16.95
C GLY A 134 -16.90 2.35 -17.10
N LYS A 135 -16.08 1.96 -18.08
CA LYS A 135 -15.79 0.55 -18.33
C LYS A 135 -15.20 -0.11 -17.09
N ARG A 136 -15.57 -1.35 -16.82
CA ARG A 136 -14.94 -2.18 -15.79
C ARG A 136 -13.43 -2.20 -15.98
N MET A 137 -12.69 -1.94 -14.90
CA MET A 137 -11.22 -1.85 -14.91
C MET A 137 -10.55 -3.22 -14.97
N LEU A 138 -11.26 -4.27 -14.55
CA LEU A 138 -10.76 -5.63 -14.50
C LEU A 138 -11.59 -6.57 -15.38
N PRO A 139 -11.00 -7.69 -15.85
CA PRO A 139 -11.74 -8.79 -16.46
C PRO A 139 -12.93 -9.26 -15.60
N ALA A 140 -14.04 -9.63 -16.24
CA ALA A 140 -15.30 -9.96 -15.57
C ALA A 140 -15.18 -11.15 -14.60
N ASP A 141 -14.32 -12.10 -14.92
CA ASP A 141 -14.02 -13.28 -14.12
C ASP A 141 -13.30 -12.95 -12.80
N LEU A 142 -12.50 -11.88 -12.75
CA LEU A 142 -11.90 -11.41 -11.50
C LEU A 142 -12.94 -10.84 -10.54
N TYR A 143 -13.91 -10.08 -11.05
CA TYR A 143 -15.03 -9.60 -10.24
C TYR A 143 -15.85 -10.75 -9.67
N SER A 144 -16.16 -11.77 -10.47
CA SER A 144 -16.89 -12.96 -10.00
C SER A 144 -16.15 -13.67 -8.88
N LYS A 145 -14.83 -13.81 -8.97
CA LYS A 145 -14.02 -14.46 -7.94
C LYS A 145 -14.05 -13.69 -6.61
N TRP A 146 -13.85 -12.37 -6.63
CA TRP A 146 -13.82 -11.59 -5.39
C TRP A 146 -15.19 -11.38 -4.74
N ASN A 147 -16.26 -11.38 -5.54
CA ASN A 147 -17.62 -11.32 -4.99
C ASN A 147 -18.03 -12.62 -4.26
N ILE A 148 -17.40 -13.75 -4.62
CA ILE A 148 -17.56 -15.03 -3.93
C ILE A 148 -16.81 -15.03 -2.58
N GLU A 149 -15.58 -14.50 -2.55
CA GLU A 149 -14.77 -14.42 -1.32
C GLU A 149 -15.38 -13.50 -0.25
N SER A 150 -16.06 -12.40 -0.62
CA SER A 150 -16.77 -11.54 0.34
C SER A 150 -18.01 -12.17 1.01
N SER A 151 -18.43 -13.36 0.58
CA SER A 151 -19.54 -14.12 1.17
C SER A 151 -19.11 -15.14 2.22
N TYR A 152 -17.81 -15.45 2.31
CA TYR A 152 -17.27 -16.29 3.38
C TYR A 152 -17.01 -15.41 4.60
N ARG A 153 -17.98 -15.37 5.52
CA ARG A 153 -17.71 -14.98 6.91
C ARG A 153 -16.71 -15.98 7.47
N GLU A 154 -15.62 -15.51 8.06
CA GLU A 154 -14.82 -16.35 8.95
C GLU A 154 -15.77 -16.96 10.01
N PRO A 155 -15.67 -18.25 10.31
CA PRO A 155 -16.36 -18.80 11.46
C PRO A 155 -15.83 -18.07 12.70
N GLU A 156 -16.73 -17.46 13.49
CA GLU A 156 -16.42 -16.93 14.81
C GLU A 156 -15.68 -18.03 15.59
N THR A 157 -14.38 -17.84 15.81
CA THR A 157 -13.64 -18.68 16.75
C THR A 157 -14.21 -18.41 18.13
N ALA A 158 -14.93 -19.39 18.65
CA ALA A 158 -15.49 -19.38 19.99
C ALA A 158 -14.45 -18.92 21.01
N ILE A 159 -14.78 -17.85 21.74
CA ILE A 159 -14.02 -17.39 22.89
C ILE A 159 -14.13 -18.49 23.94
N ILE A 160 -13.04 -19.22 24.19
CA ILE A 160 -12.91 -20.04 25.38
C ILE A 160 -12.64 -19.07 26.53
N GLU A 161 -13.67 -18.82 27.35
CA GLU A 161 -13.53 -18.11 28.61
C GLU A 161 -12.53 -18.85 29.51
N HIS A 162 -11.38 -18.25 29.77
CA HIS A 162 -10.57 -18.55 30.94
C HIS A 162 -10.78 -17.43 31.95
N GLY A 163 -11.46 -17.79 33.04
CA GLY A 163 -11.89 -16.87 34.08
C GLY A 163 -10.76 -16.26 34.91
N GLY A 164 -11.09 -15.10 35.49
CA GLY A 164 -10.63 -14.68 36.80
C GLY A 164 -9.39 -13.79 36.84
N ALA A 165 -9.60 -12.48 36.73
CA ALA A 165 -8.99 -11.51 37.64
C ALA A 165 -9.83 -10.22 37.66
N GLU A 166 -10.51 -10.05 38.80
CA GLU A 166 -11.33 -8.91 39.19
C GLU A 166 -10.46 -7.64 39.31
N PHE A 167 -10.80 -6.58 38.58
CA PHE A 167 -10.24 -5.25 38.78
C PHE A 167 -11.38 -4.26 39.01
N THR A 168 -11.57 -3.87 40.27
CA THR A 168 -12.53 -2.86 40.70
C THR A 168 -11.95 -1.46 40.44
N ALA A 169 -12.69 -0.62 39.72
CA ALA A 169 -12.39 0.80 39.58
C ALA A 169 -13.56 1.62 40.15
N GLU A 170 -13.33 2.25 41.31
CA GLU A 170 -14.24 3.24 41.88
C GLU A 170 -14.21 4.52 41.04
N VAL A 171 -15.37 4.96 40.55
CA VAL A 171 -15.55 6.30 39.99
C VAL A 171 -16.05 7.22 41.09
N LYS A 172 -15.20 8.15 41.54
CA LYS A 172 -15.60 9.26 42.39
C LYS A 172 -16.16 10.38 41.52
N GLU A 173 -17.47 10.56 41.57
CA GLU A 173 -18.15 11.73 41.03
C GLU A 173 -17.87 12.92 41.96
N THR A 174 -17.20 13.95 41.46
CA THR A 174 -17.07 15.23 42.18
C THR A 174 -17.79 16.29 41.36
N ARG A 175 -18.94 16.71 41.87
CA ARG A 175 -19.75 17.81 41.36
C ARG A 175 -19.43 19.04 42.20
N ASN A 176 -18.94 20.09 41.56
CA ASN A 176 -19.25 21.50 41.86
C ASN A 176 -18.85 22.36 40.67
#